data_AF-D4AKE9-F1
#
_entry.id   AF-D4AKE9-F1
#
_cell.length_a   1.000
_cell.length_b   1.000
_cell.length_c   1.000
_cell.angle_alpha   90.00
_cell.angle_beta   90.00
_cell.angle_gamma   90.00
#
_symmetry.space_group_name_H-M   'P 1'
#
loop_
_entity.id
_entity.type
_entity.pdbx_description
1 polymer ?
#
loop_
_entity_poly.entity_id
_entity_poly.type
_entity_poly.pdbx_seq_one_letter_code
_entity_poly.pdbx_strand_id
1 'polypeptide(L)'
;MFFSAASIAGAFSGLLAFAIAKMDGVGGYQGWRWIFILEGLLTVVVAAGAYFFLEDFPETASFLTPREREFVIHRLKYQGSSSSGRRVVQTEEFKWKYIKEVFTDWQVYASLFVNANQGDSVCVGIICPLYGTSLFLPSIIKDLGYKTSTAQLLTVPIYVTAATLAVVIAFYSDRSGKRSPFVIGCMCLIGIGFIICISAAGRGVPGVVYAGVFIAICGIYPAFPGAVTWLANNLAGSYKRSAGMAFQIGTGNMSGAMASNFYRAPDAPKYTLGHALELGFLVAGVISAIFLREAYKRVNAKREREGTRGLSDQELSELGDKAPTFRYTL
;
A
#
# COMPACT_ATOMS: atom_id res chain seq x y z
N MET A 1 2.76 -4.21 -9.34
CA MET A 1 3.95 -3.75 -10.09
C MET A 1 4.87 -2.95 -9.18
N PHE A 2 4.67 -1.64 -8.97
CA PHE A 2 5.57 -0.80 -8.15
C PHE A 2 5.80 -1.35 -6.74
N PHE A 3 4.72 -1.66 -6.01
CA PHE A 3 4.85 -2.20 -4.66
C PHE A 3 5.44 -3.63 -4.61
N SER A 4 5.23 -4.42 -5.67
CA SER A 4 5.84 -5.75 -5.82
C SER A 4 7.36 -5.65 -5.98
N ALA A 5 7.85 -4.63 -6.68
CA ALA A 5 9.28 -4.35 -6.78
C ALA A 5 9.88 -3.99 -5.40
N ALA A 6 9.15 -3.22 -4.57
CA ALA A 6 9.56 -2.94 -3.20
C ALA A 6 9.63 -4.22 -2.32
N SER A 7 8.66 -5.14 -2.47
CA SER A 7 8.70 -6.45 -1.79
C SER A 7 9.90 -7.29 -2.21
N ILE A 8 10.18 -7.34 -3.52
CA ILE A 8 11.32 -8.06 -4.08
C ILE A 8 12.63 -7.44 -3.61
N ALA A 9 12.72 -6.11 -3.57
CA ALA A 9 13.87 -5.41 -3.01
C ALA A 9 14.11 -5.80 -1.54
N GLY A 10 13.06 -5.95 -0.72
CA GLY A 10 13.17 -6.47 0.65
C GLY A 10 13.75 -7.90 0.71
N ALA A 11 13.33 -8.78 -0.21
CA ALA A 11 13.89 -10.13 -0.31
C ALA A 11 15.38 -10.12 -0.71
N PHE A 12 15.76 -9.29 -1.68
CA PHE A 12 17.15 -9.17 -2.12
C PHE A 12 18.01 -8.49 -1.06
N SER A 13 17.51 -7.48 -0.34
CA SER A 13 18.23 -6.81 0.74
C SER A 13 18.62 -7.78 1.85
N GLY A 14 17.73 -8.69 2.26
CA GLY A 14 18.05 -9.74 3.24
C GLY A 14 19.16 -10.69 2.77
N LEU A 15 19.15 -11.06 1.49
CA LEU A 15 20.19 -11.92 0.89
C LEU A 15 21.52 -11.18 0.73
N LEU A 16 21.49 -9.93 0.27
CA LEU A 16 22.66 -9.07 0.09
C LEU A 16 23.32 -8.80 1.44
N ALA A 17 22.54 -8.47 2.47
CA ALA A 17 23.02 -8.29 3.83
C ALA A 17 23.70 -9.56 4.35
N PHE A 18 23.13 -10.73 4.11
CA PHE A 18 23.76 -12.02 4.48
C PHE A 18 25.09 -12.25 3.75
N ALA A 19 25.16 -11.99 2.44
CA ALA A 19 26.37 -12.18 1.65
C ALA A 19 27.48 -11.19 2.04
N ILE A 20 27.12 -9.91 2.22
CA ILE A 20 28.06 -8.82 2.57
C ILE A 20 28.51 -8.94 4.02
N ALA A 21 27.67 -9.44 4.93
CA ALA A 21 28.08 -9.72 6.31
C ALA A 21 29.25 -10.72 6.40
N LYS A 22 29.49 -11.55 5.37
CA LYS A 22 30.68 -12.43 5.30
C LYS A 22 31.96 -11.71 4.89
N MET A 23 31.90 -10.45 4.47
CA MET A 23 33.07 -9.60 4.17
C MET A 23 33.66 -8.93 5.42
N ASP A 24 33.34 -9.44 6.61
CA ASP A 24 33.89 -8.93 7.86
C ASP A 24 35.41 -9.13 7.90
N GLY A 25 36.16 -8.05 8.12
CA GLY A 25 37.63 -8.03 8.09
C GLY A 25 38.24 -7.74 6.72
N VAL A 26 37.45 -7.68 5.64
CA VAL A 26 37.94 -7.26 4.32
C VAL A 26 38.25 -5.76 4.35
N GLY A 27 39.49 -5.39 4.04
CA GLY A 27 39.94 -3.99 4.04
C GLY A 27 40.00 -3.33 5.43
N GLY A 28 40.00 -4.12 6.51
CA GLY A 28 40.00 -3.60 7.90
C GLY A 28 38.66 -3.02 8.36
N TYR A 29 37.59 -3.20 7.57
CA TYR A 29 36.25 -2.74 7.91
C TYR A 29 35.37 -3.88 8.44
N GLN A 30 34.47 -3.51 9.35
CA GLN A 30 33.43 -4.42 9.82
C GLN A 30 32.38 -4.64 8.73
N GLY A 31 31.82 -5.85 8.64
CA GLY A 31 30.89 -6.26 7.58
C GLY A 31 29.67 -5.33 7.41
N TRP A 32 29.18 -4.69 8.47
CA TRP A 32 28.06 -3.75 8.39
C TRP A 32 28.40 -2.46 7.62
N ARG A 33 29.67 -2.02 7.62
CA ARG A 33 30.10 -0.82 6.87
C ARG A 33 30.07 -1.07 5.37
N TRP A 34 30.41 -2.30 4.95
CA TRP A 34 30.34 -2.71 3.55
C TRP A 34 28.92 -2.70 2.99
N ILE A 35 27.90 -2.97 3.82
CA ILE A 35 26.49 -2.87 3.41
C ILE A 35 26.18 -1.44 2.97
N PHE A 36 26.51 -0.44 3.80
CA PHE A 36 26.28 0.97 3.46
C PHE A 36 27.07 1.43 2.23
N ILE A 37 28.33 0.99 2.09
CA ILE A 37 29.18 1.39 0.96
C ILE A 37 28.64 0.84 -0.35
N LEU A 38 28.32 -0.47 -0.40
CA LEU A 38 27.88 -1.13 -1.62
C LEU A 38 26.47 -0.72 -2.04
N GLU A 39 25.52 -0.72 -1.10
CA GLU A 39 24.14 -0.32 -1.39
C GLU A 39 24.05 1.18 -1.72
N GLY A 40 24.80 2.02 -1.00
CA GLY A 40 24.89 3.46 -1.24
C GLY A 40 25.50 3.79 -2.60
N LEU A 41 26.59 3.13 -2.99
CA LEU A 41 27.21 3.35 -4.29
C LEU A 41 26.28 2.94 -5.44
N LEU A 42 25.62 1.79 -5.32
CA LEU A 42 24.64 1.33 -6.31
C LEU A 42 23.50 2.35 -6.47
N THR A 43 22.99 2.92 -5.37
CA THR A 43 21.93 3.94 -5.43
C THR A 43 22.39 5.21 -6.13
N VAL A 44 23.63 5.67 -5.91
CA VAL A 44 24.20 6.83 -6.61
C VAL A 44 24.31 6.58 -8.12
N VAL A 45 24.77 5.40 -8.52
CA VAL A 45 24.87 5.03 -9.95
C VAL A 45 23.49 4.98 -10.61
N VAL A 46 22.49 4.38 -9.93
CA VAL A 46 21.11 4.34 -10.44
C VAL A 46 20.52 5.76 -10.52
N ALA A 47 20.78 6.63 -9.55
CA ALA A 47 20.32 8.02 -9.57
C ALA A 47 20.93 8.81 -10.73
N ALA A 48 22.23 8.63 -10.99
CA ALA A 48 22.89 9.24 -12.14
C ALA A 48 22.32 8.72 -13.48
N GLY A 49 22.02 7.42 -13.56
CA GLY A 49 21.36 6.84 -14.72
C GLY A 49 19.93 7.36 -14.92
N ALA A 50 19.16 7.49 -13.85
CA ALA A 50 17.78 7.97 -13.90
C ALA A 50 17.66 9.37 -14.52
N TYR A 51 18.66 10.25 -14.33
CA TYR A 51 18.73 11.55 -14.99
C TYR A 51 18.69 11.46 -16.53
N PHE A 52 19.25 10.40 -17.11
CA PHE A 52 19.30 10.22 -18.57
C PHE A 52 18.11 9.45 -19.14
N PHE A 53 17.39 8.67 -18.32
CA PHE A 53 16.31 7.79 -18.79
C PHE A 53 14.90 8.25 -18.40
N LEU A 54 14.77 9.12 -17.39
CA LEU A 54 13.46 9.56 -16.90
C LEU A 54 12.96 10.75 -17.72
N GLU A 55 11.92 10.51 -18.53
CA GLU A 55 11.21 11.53 -19.29
C GLU A 55 10.01 12.05 -18.48
N ASP A 56 9.85 13.37 -18.36
CA ASP A 56 8.86 13.98 -17.46
C ASP A 56 7.40 13.76 -17.90
N PHE A 57 7.13 13.65 -19.21
CA PHE A 57 5.77 13.48 -19.73
C PHE A 57 5.72 12.49 -20.91
N PRO A 58 4.55 11.84 -21.16
CA PRO A 58 4.37 10.97 -22.33
C PRO A 58 4.58 11.70 -23.67
N GLU A 59 4.45 13.04 -23.63
CA GLU A 59 4.65 13.95 -24.76
C GLU A 59 6.13 14.11 -25.13
N THR A 60 7.03 14.09 -24.14
CA THR A 60 8.48 14.14 -24.34
C THR A 60 9.11 12.76 -24.46
N ALA A 61 8.39 11.70 -24.04
CA ALA A 61 8.87 10.33 -24.09
C ALA A 61 9.34 9.90 -25.49
N SER A 62 10.66 9.79 -25.64
CA SER A 62 11.35 9.38 -26.88
C SER A 62 11.17 7.90 -27.23
N PHE A 63 10.70 7.08 -26.29
CA PHE A 63 10.49 5.64 -26.50
C PHE A 63 9.13 5.27 -27.11
N LEU A 64 8.16 6.20 -27.16
CA LEU A 64 6.80 5.93 -27.64
C LEU A 64 6.66 6.27 -29.12
N THR A 65 6.03 5.38 -29.89
CA THR A 65 5.60 5.74 -31.24
C THR A 65 4.49 6.79 -31.21
N PRO A 66 4.31 7.61 -32.27
CA PRO A 66 3.28 8.66 -32.30
C PRO A 66 1.86 8.13 -31.99
N ARG A 67 1.56 6.90 -32.45
CA ARG A 67 0.26 6.25 -32.25
C ARG A 67 0.07 5.77 -30.79
N GLU A 68 1.12 5.29 -30.15
CA GLU A 68 1.09 4.93 -28.73
C GLU A 68 0.98 6.18 -27.85
N ARG A 69 1.66 7.26 -28.22
CA ARG A 69 1.56 8.56 -27.54
C ARG A 69 0.14 9.10 -27.57
N GLU A 70 -0.52 9.11 -28.73
CA GLU A 70 -1.94 9.51 -28.83
C GLU A 70 -2.86 8.61 -28.00
N PHE A 71 -2.63 7.30 -28.01
CA PHE A 71 -3.41 6.37 -27.19
C PHE A 71 -3.25 6.63 -25.70
N VAL A 72 -2.02 6.87 -25.23
CA VAL A 72 -1.71 7.18 -23.83
C VAL A 72 -2.34 8.51 -23.42
N ILE A 73 -2.21 9.55 -24.24
CA ILE A 73 -2.83 10.87 -23.98
C ILE A 73 -4.34 10.76 -23.95
N HIS A 74 -4.95 10.04 -24.90
CA HIS A 74 -6.38 9.79 -24.93
C HIS A 74 -6.81 9.02 -23.67
N ARG A 75 -6.09 7.96 -23.29
CA ARG A 75 -6.40 7.19 -22.08
C ARG A 75 -6.25 8.03 -20.80
N LEU A 76 -5.26 8.91 -20.73
CA LEU A 76 -5.04 9.82 -19.60
C LEU A 76 -6.20 10.82 -19.47
N LYS A 77 -6.63 11.42 -20.59
CA LYS A 77 -7.77 12.36 -20.65
C LYS A 77 -9.10 11.74 -20.23
N TYR A 78 -9.30 10.44 -20.48
CA TYR A 78 -10.54 9.72 -20.18
C TYR A 78 -10.46 8.75 -19.00
N GLN A 79 -9.36 8.74 -18.24
CA GLN A 79 -9.13 7.75 -17.17
C GLN A 79 -10.15 7.83 -16.00
N GLY A 80 -10.99 8.86 -15.96
CA GLY A 80 -12.09 9.02 -15.00
C GLY A 80 -13.51 8.86 -15.56
N SER A 81 -13.67 8.65 -16.87
CA SER A 81 -14.98 8.44 -17.50
C SER A 81 -15.24 6.95 -17.67
N SER A 82 -16.23 6.43 -16.94
CA SER A 82 -16.59 5.00 -16.99
C SER A 82 -16.94 4.56 -18.41
N SER A 83 -16.57 3.32 -18.75
CA SER A 83 -16.74 2.69 -20.07
C SER A 83 -18.20 2.53 -20.53
N SER A 84 -19.19 2.89 -19.70
CA SER A 84 -20.63 2.78 -20.01
C SER A 84 -21.39 4.11 -20.02
N GLY A 85 -20.70 5.27 -19.99
CA GLY A 85 -21.33 6.59 -19.94
C GLY A 85 -20.64 7.65 -20.81
N ARG A 86 -21.31 8.81 -20.92
CA ARG A 86 -20.84 10.00 -21.67
C ARG A 86 -19.45 10.40 -21.15
N ARG A 87 -18.45 10.43 -22.03
CA ARG A 87 -17.04 10.65 -21.69
C ARG A 87 -16.78 12.15 -21.50
N VAL A 88 -16.55 12.58 -20.26
CA VAL A 88 -16.28 13.98 -19.90
C VAL A 88 -14.77 14.16 -19.66
N VAL A 89 -14.21 15.23 -20.25
CA VAL A 89 -12.80 15.61 -20.15
C VAL A 89 -12.51 16.13 -18.74
N GLN A 90 -11.51 15.59 -18.05
CA GLN A 90 -11.07 16.16 -16.78
C GLN A 90 -10.27 17.44 -17.04
N THR A 91 -10.72 18.55 -16.47
CA THR A 91 -10.08 19.86 -16.62
C THR A 91 -8.72 19.87 -15.92
N GLU A 92 -7.64 20.17 -16.65
CA GLU A 92 -6.25 20.18 -16.17
C GLU A 92 -5.80 21.52 -15.52
N GLU A 93 -6.74 22.45 -15.29
CA GLU A 93 -6.41 23.73 -14.64
C GLU A 93 -6.18 23.56 -13.14
N PHE A 94 -4.99 23.92 -12.68
CA PHE A 94 -4.66 23.99 -11.26
C PHE A 94 -5.56 25.03 -10.56
N LYS A 95 -6.44 24.57 -9.65
CA LYS A 95 -7.26 25.46 -8.81
C LYS A 95 -7.10 25.06 -7.35
N TRP A 96 -6.76 26.03 -6.50
CA TRP A 96 -6.66 25.85 -5.04
C TRP A 96 -7.96 25.33 -4.40
N LYS A 97 -9.09 25.56 -5.07
CA LYS A 97 -10.40 25.00 -4.74
C LYS A 97 -10.36 23.47 -4.65
N TYR A 98 -9.68 22.77 -5.56
CA TYR A 98 -9.58 21.30 -5.54
C TYR A 98 -8.81 20.79 -4.32
N ILE A 99 -7.77 21.50 -3.88
CA ILE A 99 -7.01 21.16 -2.67
C ILE A 99 -7.89 21.35 -1.43
N LYS A 100 -8.61 22.49 -1.32
CA LYS A 100 -9.58 22.71 -0.23
C LYS A 100 -10.68 21.65 -0.21
N GLU A 101 -11.16 21.23 -1.39
CA GLU A 101 -12.15 20.17 -1.49
C GLU A 101 -11.63 18.82 -0.99
N VAL A 102 -10.35 18.47 -1.19
CA VAL A 102 -9.74 17.26 -0.59
C VAL A 102 -9.83 17.30 0.94
N PHE A 103 -9.53 18.46 1.55
CA PHE A 103 -9.64 18.65 3.01
C PHE A 103 -11.07 18.75 3.53
N THR A 104 -12.07 18.75 2.66
CA THR A 104 -13.50 18.82 3.04
C THR A 104 -14.29 17.60 2.52
N ASP A 105 -13.65 16.70 1.77
CA ASP A 105 -14.34 15.58 1.15
C ASP A 105 -14.50 14.43 2.14
N TRP A 106 -15.75 14.08 2.40
CA TRP A 106 -16.10 12.94 3.23
C TRP A 106 -15.46 11.63 2.74
N GLN A 107 -15.08 11.51 1.46
CA GLN A 107 -14.40 10.32 0.93
C GLN A 107 -12.94 10.22 1.31
N VAL A 108 -12.27 11.36 1.41
CA VAL A 108 -10.91 11.47 1.93
C VAL A 108 -10.97 11.17 3.43
N TYR A 109 -11.90 11.77 4.17
CA TYR A 109 -12.12 11.40 5.57
C TYR A 109 -12.66 9.98 5.79
N ALA A 110 -13.39 9.37 4.85
CA ALA A 110 -13.89 7.99 5.01
C ALA A 110 -12.87 6.94 4.51
N SER A 111 -11.86 7.32 3.74
CA SER A 111 -10.71 6.47 3.46
C SER A 111 -9.60 6.64 4.49
N LEU A 112 -9.53 7.81 5.16
CA LEU A 112 -8.53 8.14 6.17
C LEU A 112 -9.00 8.13 7.64
N PHE A 113 -10.27 8.28 7.97
CA PHE A 113 -10.69 8.73 9.31
C PHE A 113 -12.13 8.34 9.68
N VAL A 114 -12.56 7.11 9.38
CA VAL A 114 -13.99 6.74 9.50
C VAL A 114 -14.59 6.92 10.90
N ASN A 115 -13.81 7.18 11.95
CA ASN A 115 -14.39 7.85 13.12
C ASN A 115 -13.52 9.01 13.62
N ALA A 116 -14.13 10.20 13.69
CA ALA A 116 -13.57 11.42 14.30
C ALA A 116 -13.19 11.28 15.79
N ASN A 117 -13.46 10.13 16.41
CA ASN A 117 -13.12 9.81 17.80
C ASN A 117 -12.05 8.70 17.95
N GLN A 118 -11.61 8.07 16.86
CA GLN A 118 -10.59 6.99 16.87
C GLN A 118 -9.84 7.04 15.54
N GLY A 119 -8.63 7.61 15.55
CA GLY A 119 -7.85 7.99 14.36
C GLY A 119 -7.27 6.85 13.51
N ASP A 120 -8.04 5.81 13.20
CA ASP A 120 -7.57 4.66 12.41
C ASP A 120 -8.18 4.63 11.00
N SER A 121 -7.34 4.92 10.00
CA SER A 121 -7.64 4.73 8.59
C SER A 121 -7.58 3.26 8.17
N VAL A 122 -8.27 2.89 7.08
CA VAL A 122 -8.03 1.64 6.33
C VAL A 122 -6.54 1.47 6.00
N CYS A 123 -5.86 2.58 5.68
CA CYS A 123 -4.42 2.62 5.44
C CYS A 123 -3.58 2.44 6.69
N VAL A 124 -3.89 3.11 7.79
CA VAL A 124 -3.19 2.96 9.07
C VAL A 124 -3.29 1.50 9.55
N GLY A 125 -4.46 0.87 9.41
CA GLY A 125 -4.68 -0.53 9.76
C GLY A 125 -3.88 -1.56 8.93
N ILE A 126 -3.35 -1.18 7.76
CA ILE A 126 -2.46 -2.05 6.95
C ILE A 126 -0.99 -1.64 7.12
N ILE A 127 -0.73 -0.33 7.14
CA ILE A 127 0.62 0.25 7.14
C ILE A 127 1.29 0.09 8.50
N CYS A 128 0.52 0.18 9.59
CA CYS A 128 1.05 -0.03 10.93
C CYS A 128 1.56 -1.47 11.09
N PRO A 129 0.78 -2.53 10.78
CA PRO A 129 1.29 -3.89 10.66
C PRO A 129 2.45 -4.06 9.67
N LEU A 130 2.40 -3.40 8.50
CA LEU A 130 3.48 -3.47 7.52
C LEU A 130 4.80 -3.01 8.11
N TYR A 131 4.82 -1.83 8.75
CA TYR A 131 6.04 -1.28 9.34
C TYR A 131 6.50 -2.10 10.53
N GLY A 132 5.61 -2.42 11.47
CA GLY A 132 6.00 -3.15 12.68
C GLY A 132 6.49 -4.55 12.34
N THR A 133 5.77 -5.28 11.50
CA THR A 133 6.23 -6.61 11.09
C THR A 133 7.51 -6.51 10.26
N SER A 134 7.63 -5.61 9.29
CA SER A 134 8.84 -5.54 8.43
C SER A 134 10.10 -5.07 9.17
N LEU A 135 9.97 -4.10 10.08
CA LEU A 135 11.11 -3.59 10.86
C LEU A 135 11.63 -4.61 11.86
N PHE A 136 10.72 -5.37 12.47
CA PHE A 136 11.07 -6.31 13.53
C PHE A 136 11.11 -7.77 13.09
N LEU A 137 10.78 -8.10 11.83
CA LEU A 137 10.78 -9.48 11.30
C LEU A 137 12.08 -10.23 11.59
N PRO A 138 13.28 -9.70 11.30
CA PRO A 138 14.52 -10.43 11.57
C PRO A 138 14.76 -10.64 13.07
N SER A 139 14.35 -9.68 13.90
CA SER A 139 14.45 -9.75 15.36
C SER A 139 13.50 -10.80 15.93
N ILE A 140 12.25 -10.82 15.46
CA ILE A 140 11.26 -11.83 15.84
C ILE A 140 11.80 -13.22 15.50
N ILE A 141 12.32 -13.43 14.28
CA ILE A 141 12.88 -14.72 13.87
C ILE A 141 14.14 -15.09 14.67
N LYS A 142 15.01 -14.13 14.97
CA LYS A 142 16.19 -14.36 15.81
C LYS A 142 15.78 -14.86 17.21
N ASP A 143 14.76 -14.26 17.79
CA ASP A 143 14.25 -14.63 19.12
C ASP A 143 13.55 -16.00 19.15
N LEU A 144 13.27 -16.61 18.00
CA LEU A 144 12.83 -18.01 17.88
C LEU A 144 13.99 -19.02 18.08
N GLY A 145 15.23 -18.55 18.28
CA GLY A 145 16.42 -19.38 18.50
C GLY A 145 17.31 -19.55 17.27
N TYR A 146 17.02 -18.82 16.18
CA TYR A 146 17.86 -18.82 14.98
C TYR A 146 19.03 -17.84 15.13
N LYS A 147 20.19 -18.18 14.55
CA LYS A 147 21.31 -17.25 14.42
C LYS A 147 20.89 -16.05 13.57
N THR A 148 21.43 -14.86 13.85
CA THR A 148 21.11 -13.61 13.12
C THR A 148 21.20 -13.75 11.60
N SER A 149 22.23 -14.45 11.11
CA SER A 149 22.41 -14.69 9.66
C SER A 149 21.35 -15.61 9.07
N THR A 150 20.95 -16.66 9.80
CA THR A 150 19.85 -17.55 9.40
C THR A 150 18.50 -16.84 9.48
N ALA A 151 18.30 -15.96 10.48
CA ALA A 151 17.06 -15.20 10.63
C ALA A 151 16.81 -14.25 9.46
N GLN A 152 17.86 -13.58 8.96
CA GLN A 152 17.79 -12.77 7.74
C GLN A 152 17.49 -13.61 6.50
N LEU A 153 18.08 -14.80 6.38
CA LEU A 153 17.78 -15.68 5.25
C LEU A 153 16.33 -16.18 5.26
N LEU A 154 15.76 -16.42 6.44
CA LEU A 154 14.37 -16.85 6.61
C LEU A 154 13.35 -15.75 6.28
N THR A 155 13.74 -14.48 6.13
CA THR A 155 12.82 -13.44 5.64
C THR A 155 12.61 -13.51 4.13
N VAL A 156 13.60 -14.03 3.39
CA VAL A 156 13.60 -14.07 1.92
C VAL A 156 12.40 -14.84 1.37
N PRO A 157 12.09 -16.08 1.82
CA PRO A 157 10.93 -16.83 1.33
C PRO A 157 9.61 -16.11 1.61
N ILE A 158 9.51 -15.40 2.74
CA ILE A 158 8.32 -14.64 3.12
C ILE A 158 8.08 -13.52 2.09
N TYR A 159 9.09 -12.69 1.82
CA TYR A 159 8.98 -11.58 0.88
C TYR A 159 8.75 -12.02 -0.57
N VAL A 160 9.40 -13.10 -1.02
CA VAL A 160 9.20 -13.65 -2.38
C VAL A 160 7.76 -14.14 -2.55
N THR A 161 7.22 -14.85 -1.55
CA THR A 161 5.84 -15.34 -1.58
C THR A 161 4.85 -14.18 -1.55
N ALA A 162 5.09 -13.20 -0.68
CA ALA A 162 4.28 -12.00 -0.56
C ALA A 162 4.26 -11.18 -1.87
N ALA A 163 5.41 -11.04 -2.54
CA ALA A 163 5.51 -10.36 -3.83
C ALA A 163 4.72 -11.10 -4.92
N THR A 164 4.84 -12.42 -4.97
CA THR A 164 4.11 -13.27 -5.92
C THR A 164 2.60 -13.16 -5.70
N LEU A 165 2.14 -13.27 -4.46
CA LEU A 165 0.74 -13.09 -4.09
C LEU A 165 0.23 -11.69 -4.41
N ALA A 166 1.04 -10.65 -4.19
CA ALA A 166 0.67 -9.28 -4.56
C ALA A 166 0.39 -9.12 -6.05
N VAL A 167 1.18 -9.76 -6.92
CA VAL A 167 0.94 -9.73 -8.38
C VAL A 167 -0.32 -10.53 -8.75
N VAL A 168 -0.47 -11.72 -8.18
CA VAL A 168 -1.62 -12.60 -8.45
C VAL A 168 -2.93 -11.93 -8.02
N ILE A 169 -3.00 -11.41 -6.80
CA ILE A 169 -4.19 -10.75 -6.26
C ILE A 169 -4.49 -9.47 -7.03
N ALA A 170 -3.47 -8.69 -7.41
CA ALA A 170 -3.66 -7.53 -8.28
C ALA A 170 -4.29 -7.92 -9.62
N PHE A 171 -3.79 -8.97 -10.27
CA PHE A 171 -4.33 -9.47 -11.54
C PHE A 171 -5.80 -9.91 -11.42
N TYR A 172 -6.14 -10.68 -10.40
CA TYR A 172 -7.52 -11.11 -10.18
C TYR A 172 -8.45 -9.95 -9.78
N SER A 173 -7.94 -8.99 -9.01
CA SER A 173 -8.68 -7.79 -8.62
C SER A 173 -8.97 -6.89 -9.82
N ASP A 174 -7.98 -6.71 -10.71
CA ASP A 174 -8.13 -5.98 -11.97
C ASP A 174 -9.16 -6.67 -12.88
N ARG A 175 -9.05 -7.99 -13.04
CA ARG A 175 -9.96 -8.78 -13.89
C ARG A 175 -11.41 -8.78 -13.38
N SER A 176 -11.59 -8.78 -12.06
CA SER A 176 -12.92 -8.81 -11.44
C SER A 176 -13.60 -7.45 -11.41
N GLY A 177 -12.86 -6.35 -11.65
CA GLY A 177 -13.36 -4.98 -11.54
C GLY A 177 -13.85 -4.59 -10.14
N LYS A 178 -13.56 -5.41 -9.12
CA LYS A 178 -13.93 -5.24 -7.71
C LYS A 178 -12.66 -5.24 -6.87
N ARG A 179 -12.52 -4.25 -5.99
CA ARG A 179 -11.35 -3.99 -5.15
C ARG A 179 -11.58 -4.40 -3.70
N SER A 180 -12.68 -3.97 -3.07
CA SER A 180 -12.92 -4.21 -1.65
C SER A 180 -12.88 -5.68 -1.20
N PRO A 181 -13.41 -6.67 -1.95
CA PRO A 181 -13.40 -8.05 -1.45
C PRO A 181 -11.99 -8.61 -1.32
N PHE A 182 -11.09 -8.22 -2.25
CA PHE A 182 -9.70 -8.64 -2.22
C PHE A 182 -8.94 -7.96 -1.09
N VAL A 183 -9.16 -6.65 -0.87
CA VAL A 183 -8.51 -5.91 0.23
C VAL A 183 -8.97 -6.45 1.58
N ILE A 184 -10.27 -6.62 1.79
CA ILE A 184 -10.83 -7.16 3.05
C ILE A 184 -10.36 -8.60 3.27
N GLY A 185 -10.37 -9.44 2.23
CA GLY A 185 -9.87 -10.82 2.31
C GLY A 185 -8.39 -10.89 2.70
N CYS A 186 -7.56 -10.01 2.14
CA CYS A 186 -6.17 -9.89 2.54
C CYS A 186 -6.04 -9.43 3.99
N MET A 187 -6.81 -8.43 4.42
CA MET A 187 -6.81 -8.00 5.83
C MET A 187 -7.20 -9.12 6.80
N CYS A 188 -8.17 -9.97 6.44
CA CYS A 188 -8.51 -11.15 7.24
C CYS A 188 -7.33 -12.13 7.36
N LEU A 189 -6.57 -12.36 6.29
CA LEU A 189 -5.35 -13.18 6.34
C LEU A 189 -4.31 -12.60 7.30
N ILE A 190 -4.14 -11.27 7.31
CA ILE A 190 -3.25 -10.59 8.26
C ILE A 190 -3.69 -10.90 9.70
N GLY A 191 -5.00 -10.82 9.96
CA GLY A 191 -5.56 -11.05 11.29
C GLY A 191 -5.34 -12.49 11.76
N ILE A 192 -5.54 -13.46 10.87
CA ILE A 192 -5.24 -14.88 11.15
C ILE A 192 -3.76 -15.04 11.51
N GLY A 193 -2.85 -14.41 10.77
CA GLY A 193 -1.42 -14.46 11.04
C GLY A 193 -1.05 -13.95 12.44
N PHE A 194 -1.58 -12.78 12.84
CA PHE A 194 -1.33 -12.24 14.18
C PHE A 194 -2.02 -13.03 15.30
N ILE A 195 -3.23 -13.55 15.08
CA ILE A 195 -3.91 -14.43 16.05
C ILE A 195 -3.08 -15.70 16.29
N ILE A 196 -2.49 -16.28 15.25
CA ILE A 196 -1.57 -17.42 15.36
C ILE A 196 -0.34 -17.02 16.19
N CYS A 197 0.29 -15.87 15.91
CA CYS A 197 1.45 -15.40 16.66
C CYS A 197 1.15 -15.21 18.15
N ILE A 198 0.04 -14.55 18.49
CA ILE A 198 -0.39 -14.33 19.88
C ILE A 198 -0.72 -15.66 20.56
N SER A 199 -1.40 -16.57 19.88
CA SER A 199 -1.79 -17.87 20.44
C SER A 199 -0.60 -18.81 20.66
N ALA A 200 0.43 -18.70 19.82
CA ALA A 200 1.66 -19.48 19.91
C ALA A 200 2.67 -18.87 20.90
N ALA A 201 2.48 -17.61 21.29
CA ALA A 201 3.40 -16.89 22.16
C ALA A 201 3.56 -17.60 23.52
N GLY A 202 4.79 -18.00 23.83
CA GLY A 202 5.13 -18.65 25.10
C GLY A 202 4.80 -20.15 25.19
N ARG A 203 4.34 -20.79 24.11
CA ARG A 203 4.13 -22.26 24.05
C ARG A 203 5.35 -23.05 23.59
N GLY A 204 6.48 -22.37 23.34
CA GLY A 204 7.73 -23.04 22.92
C GLY A 204 7.69 -23.64 21.51
N VAL A 205 6.80 -23.16 20.63
CA VAL A 205 6.62 -23.65 19.25
C VAL A 205 7.07 -22.62 18.21
N PRO A 206 8.38 -22.46 17.98
CA PRO A 206 8.91 -21.40 17.11
C PRO A 206 8.42 -21.50 15.66
N GLY A 207 8.22 -22.71 15.14
CA GLY A 207 7.69 -22.91 13.78
C GLY A 207 6.28 -22.36 13.57
N VAL A 208 5.44 -22.33 14.62
CA VAL A 208 4.07 -21.80 14.53
C VAL A 208 4.07 -20.28 14.50
N VAL A 209 4.95 -19.64 15.28
CA VAL A 209 5.15 -18.18 15.24
C VAL A 209 5.66 -17.75 13.87
N TYR A 210 6.65 -18.48 13.33
CA TYR A 210 7.14 -18.24 11.97
C TYR A 210 6.04 -18.37 10.91
N ALA A 211 5.20 -19.41 10.99
CA ALA A 211 4.07 -19.58 10.08
C ALA A 211 3.03 -18.45 10.22
N GLY A 212 2.75 -17.99 11.43
CA GLY A 212 1.85 -16.85 11.68
C GLY A 212 2.35 -15.57 11.03
N VAL A 213 3.64 -15.24 11.21
CA VAL A 213 4.27 -14.07 10.60
C VAL A 213 4.34 -14.20 9.07
N PHE A 214 4.62 -15.40 8.56
CA PHE A 214 4.59 -15.70 7.13
C PHE A 214 3.23 -15.38 6.52
N ILE A 215 2.14 -15.88 7.14
CA ILE A 215 0.76 -15.64 6.69
C ILE A 215 0.41 -14.14 6.78
N ALA A 216 0.81 -13.47 7.87
CA ALA A 216 0.55 -12.05 8.06
C ALA A 216 1.16 -11.22 6.93
N ILE A 217 2.45 -11.42 6.63
CA ILE A 217 3.16 -10.67 5.60
C ILE A 217 2.59 -10.97 4.20
N CYS A 218 2.23 -12.22 3.93
CA CYS A 218 1.57 -12.59 2.69
C CYS A 218 0.24 -11.86 2.46
N GLY A 219 -0.48 -11.47 3.52
CA GLY A 219 -1.70 -10.66 3.44
C GLY A 219 -1.42 -9.14 3.38
N ILE A 220 -0.38 -8.65 4.06
CA ILE A 220 -0.06 -7.21 4.14
C ILE A 220 0.31 -6.65 2.76
N TYR A 221 1.23 -7.31 2.06
CA TYR A 221 1.79 -6.82 0.79
C TYR A 221 0.78 -6.69 -0.36
N PRO A 222 -0.21 -7.58 -0.54
CA PRO A 222 -1.31 -7.35 -1.49
C PRO A 222 -2.33 -6.30 -0.98
N ALA A 223 -2.60 -6.25 0.33
CA ALA A 223 -3.61 -5.35 0.89
C ALA A 223 -3.26 -3.87 0.69
N PHE A 224 -2.00 -3.49 0.92
CA PHE A 224 -1.56 -2.10 0.85
C PHE A 224 -1.75 -1.44 -0.54
N PRO A 225 -1.18 -1.98 -1.64
CA PRO A 225 -1.38 -1.41 -2.98
C PRO A 225 -2.86 -1.49 -3.41
N GLY A 226 -3.59 -2.51 -2.95
CA GLY A 226 -5.03 -2.61 -3.15
C GLY A 226 -5.78 -1.44 -2.53
N ALA A 227 -5.46 -1.05 -1.29
CA ALA A 227 -6.09 0.08 -0.60
C ALA A 227 -5.74 1.43 -1.24
N VAL A 228 -4.49 1.64 -1.66
CA VAL A 228 -4.07 2.86 -2.38
C VAL A 228 -4.81 2.97 -3.73
N THR A 229 -4.86 1.88 -4.49
CA THR A 229 -5.56 1.84 -5.77
C THR A 229 -7.06 2.03 -5.60
N TRP A 230 -7.64 1.51 -4.51
CA TRP A 230 -9.05 1.67 -4.21
C TRP A 230 -9.42 3.13 -3.97
N LEU A 231 -8.59 3.91 -3.26
CA LEU A 231 -8.80 5.35 -3.13
C LEU A 231 -8.61 6.07 -4.47
N ALA A 232 -7.53 5.77 -5.19
CA ALA A 232 -7.22 6.41 -6.47
C ALA A 232 -8.35 6.26 -7.50
N ASN A 233 -8.99 5.10 -7.56
CA ASN A 233 -10.12 4.83 -8.46
C ASN A 233 -11.40 5.56 -8.05
N ASN A 234 -11.52 5.97 -6.78
CA ASN A 234 -12.71 6.63 -6.25
C ASN A 234 -12.59 8.17 -6.23
N LEU A 235 -11.38 8.71 -6.43
CA LEU A 235 -11.16 10.14 -6.63
C LEU A 235 -11.13 10.48 -8.12
N ALA A 236 -11.88 11.51 -8.51
CA ALA A 236 -11.89 12.06 -9.87
C ALA A 236 -11.29 13.48 -9.88
N GLY A 237 -10.67 13.85 -11.00
CA GLY A 237 -9.81 15.03 -11.13
C GLY A 237 -8.36 14.68 -10.80
N SER A 238 -7.43 14.93 -11.73
CA SER A 238 -6.00 14.62 -11.57
C SER A 238 -5.42 15.23 -10.29
N TYR A 239 -5.67 16.52 -10.03
CA TYR A 239 -5.16 17.19 -8.81
C TYR A 239 -5.80 16.67 -7.52
N LYS A 240 -7.12 16.42 -7.52
CA LYS A 240 -7.84 15.92 -6.34
C LYS A 240 -7.38 14.51 -6.00
N ARG A 241 -7.20 13.65 -7.00
CA ARG A 241 -6.65 12.30 -6.86
C ARG A 241 -5.23 12.36 -6.31
N SER A 242 -4.35 13.16 -6.91
CA SER A 242 -2.95 13.29 -6.47
C SER A 242 -2.84 13.81 -5.03
N ALA A 243 -3.59 14.86 -4.68
CA ALA A 243 -3.60 15.41 -3.32
C ALA A 243 -4.20 14.43 -2.30
N GLY A 244 -5.30 13.73 -2.64
CA GLY A 244 -5.90 12.70 -1.78
C GLY A 244 -4.97 11.50 -1.54
N MET A 245 -4.27 11.05 -2.58
CA MET A 245 -3.25 9.99 -2.46
C MET A 245 -2.04 10.45 -1.64
N ALA A 246 -1.57 11.68 -1.84
CA ALA A 246 -0.48 12.25 -1.05
C ALA A 246 -0.84 12.31 0.44
N PHE A 247 -2.08 12.71 0.75
CA PHE A 247 -2.58 12.75 2.12
C PHE A 247 -2.73 11.35 2.73
N GLN A 248 -3.22 10.37 1.95
CA GLN A 248 -3.31 8.95 2.34
C GLN A 248 -1.93 8.37 2.68
N ILE A 249 -0.95 8.56 1.81
CA ILE A 249 0.42 8.05 1.99
C ILE A 249 1.11 8.78 3.14
N GLY A 250 0.96 10.11 3.23
CA GLY A 250 1.53 10.92 4.31
C GLY A 250 1.03 10.49 5.69
N THR A 251 -0.29 10.29 5.83
CA THR A 251 -0.89 9.77 7.07
C THR A 251 -0.40 8.36 7.38
N GLY A 252 -0.28 7.51 6.36
CA GLY A 252 0.28 6.17 6.49
C GLY A 252 1.70 6.15 7.04
N ASN A 253 2.54 7.08 6.62
CA ASN A 253 3.92 7.18 7.13
C ASN A 253 3.98 7.54 8.62
N MET A 254 2.99 8.26 9.15
CA MET A 254 2.90 8.51 10.60
C MET A 254 2.73 7.20 11.40
N SER A 255 2.13 6.16 10.81
CA SER A 255 2.06 4.84 11.43
C SER A 255 3.42 4.20 11.65
N GLY A 256 4.45 4.56 10.88
CA GLY A 256 5.81 4.07 11.08
C GLY A 256 6.38 4.48 12.45
N ALA A 257 6.11 5.71 12.90
CA ALA A 257 6.54 6.19 14.21
C ALA A 257 5.82 5.48 15.37
N MET A 258 4.57 5.05 15.16
CA MET A 258 3.85 4.23 16.14
C MET A 258 4.39 2.80 16.15
N ALA A 259 4.51 2.19 14.97
CA ALA A 259 4.94 0.81 14.80
C ALA A 259 6.38 0.56 15.30
N SER A 260 7.28 1.54 15.20
CA SER A 260 8.65 1.45 15.73
C SER A 260 8.71 1.25 17.24
N ASN A 261 7.60 1.50 17.96
CA ASN A 261 7.52 1.37 19.41
C ASN A 261 6.74 0.14 19.88
N PHE A 262 6.17 -0.66 18.97
CA PHE A 262 5.31 -1.80 19.33
C PHE A 262 6.09 -3.01 19.83
N TYR A 263 7.25 -3.25 19.25
CA TYR A 263 8.11 -4.38 19.60
C TYR A 263 9.24 -3.92 20.51
N ARG A 264 8.96 -3.86 21.81
CA ARG A 264 9.92 -3.40 22.82
C ARG A 264 10.79 -4.56 23.29
N ALA A 265 12.06 -4.27 23.57
CA ALA A 265 13.00 -5.26 24.11
C ALA A 265 12.53 -6.00 25.39
N PRO A 266 11.82 -5.36 26.34
CA PRO A 266 11.30 -6.05 27.53
C PRO A 266 10.20 -7.08 27.24
N ASP A 267 9.52 -6.97 26.09
CA ASP A 267 8.44 -7.88 25.71
C ASP A 267 8.95 -9.11 24.93
N ALA A 268 10.26 -9.14 24.64
CA ALA A 268 10.93 -10.28 24.04
C ALA A 268 10.90 -11.51 24.98
N PRO A 269 10.83 -12.74 24.46
CA PRO A 269 10.72 -13.14 23.05
C PRO A 269 9.26 -13.27 22.57
N LYS A 270 8.27 -12.99 23.43
CA LYS A 270 6.86 -13.31 23.15
C LYS A 270 6.16 -12.25 22.31
N TYR A 271 6.59 -10.98 22.43
CA TYR A 271 6.07 -9.81 21.72
C TYR A 271 4.53 -9.74 21.63
N THR A 272 3.82 -10.27 22.64
CA THR A 272 2.36 -10.38 22.64
C THR A 272 1.68 -9.02 22.55
N LEU A 273 2.24 -8.01 23.21
CA LEU A 273 1.75 -6.65 23.13
C LEU A 273 1.89 -6.07 21.72
N GLY A 274 3.04 -6.26 21.06
CA GLY A 274 3.27 -5.79 19.71
C GLY A 274 2.29 -6.40 18.71
N HIS A 275 2.15 -7.73 18.74
CA HIS A 275 1.18 -8.43 17.88
C HIS A 275 -0.28 -8.05 18.19
N ALA A 276 -0.63 -7.84 19.46
CA ALA A 276 -1.98 -7.43 19.85
C ALA A 276 -2.32 -6.01 19.40
N LEU A 277 -1.36 -5.08 19.49
CA LEU A 277 -1.52 -3.72 18.97
C LEU A 277 -1.72 -3.74 17.46
N GLU A 278 -0.87 -4.44 16.71
CA GLU A 278 -1.01 -4.58 15.26
C GLU A 278 -2.35 -5.21 14.86
N LEU A 279 -2.81 -6.24 15.59
CA LEU A 279 -4.12 -6.83 15.41
C LEU A 279 -5.25 -5.85 15.71
N GLY A 280 -5.12 -5.00 16.73
CA GLY A 280 -6.09 -3.95 17.07
C GLY A 280 -6.26 -2.94 15.94
N PHE A 281 -5.15 -2.38 15.45
CA PHE A 281 -5.15 -1.46 14.30
C PHE A 281 -5.71 -2.12 13.03
N LEU A 282 -5.39 -3.39 12.82
CA LEU A 282 -5.94 -4.15 11.69
C LEU A 282 -7.46 -4.31 11.79
N VAL A 283 -8.00 -4.69 12.96
CA VAL A 283 -9.44 -4.86 13.16
C VAL A 283 -10.17 -3.53 12.94
N ALA A 284 -9.63 -2.42 13.46
CA ALA A 284 -10.16 -1.08 13.18
C ALA A 284 -10.13 -0.75 11.68
N GLY A 285 -9.06 -1.13 10.98
CA GLY A 285 -8.94 -1.02 9.53
C GLY A 285 -9.97 -1.84 8.75
N VAL A 286 -10.26 -3.07 9.17
CA VAL A 286 -11.28 -3.95 8.56
C VAL A 286 -12.67 -3.37 8.74
N ILE A 287 -13.02 -2.91 9.95
CA ILE A 287 -14.31 -2.27 10.23
C ILE A 287 -14.48 -1.04 9.34
N SER A 288 -13.44 -0.21 9.23
CA SER A 288 -13.43 0.98 8.37
C SER A 288 -13.58 0.62 6.89
N ALA A 289 -12.93 -0.44 6.42
CA ALA A 289 -13.04 -0.91 5.03
C ALA A 289 -14.45 -1.42 4.71
N ILE A 290 -15.09 -2.15 5.63
CA ILE A 290 -16.48 -2.61 5.48
C ILE A 290 -17.43 -1.42 5.45
N PHE A 291 -17.26 -0.45 6.36
CA PHE A 291 -18.08 0.76 6.38
C PHE A 291 -17.96 1.55 5.09
N LEU A 292 -16.73 1.76 4.60
CA LEU A 292 -16.46 2.47 3.35
C LEU A 292 -17.11 1.78 2.15
N ARG A 293 -17.01 0.45 2.09
CA ARG A 293 -17.66 -0.36 1.05
C ARG A 293 -19.18 -0.20 1.05
N GLU A 294 -19.82 -0.28 2.22
CA GLU A 294 -21.27 -0.12 2.34
C GLU A 294 -21.71 1.32 2.03
N ALA A 295 -20.92 2.33 2.42
CA ALA A 295 -21.17 3.72 2.07
C ALA A 295 -21.12 3.93 0.55
N TYR A 296 -20.09 3.42 -0.14
CA TYR A 296 -19.99 3.48 -1.60
C TYR A 296 -21.14 2.75 -2.30
N LYS A 297 -21.55 1.58 -1.77
CA LYS A 297 -22.68 0.83 -2.30
C LYS A 297 -24.00 1.63 -2.18
N ARG A 298 -24.24 2.28 -1.03
CA ARG A 298 -25.42 3.14 -0.81
C ARG A 298 -25.43 4.34 -1.74
N VAL A 299 -24.29 5.02 -1.91
CA VAL A 299 -24.19 6.18 -2.81
C VAL A 299 -24.38 5.77 -4.27
N ASN A 300 -23.78 4.65 -4.70
CA ASN A 300 -24.01 4.10 -6.04
C ASN A 300 -25.49 3.75 -6.26
N ALA A 301 -26.15 3.09 -5.30
CA ALA A 301 -27.56 2.76 -5.43
C ALA A 301 -28.47 4.01 -5.48
N LYS A 302 -28.12 5.07 -4.73
CA LYS A 302 -28.82 6.36 -4.78
C LYS A 302 -28.68 7.02 -6.15
N ARG A 303 -27.46 7.09 -6.69
CA ARG A 303 -27.17 7.66 -8.02
C ARG A 303 -27.85 6.92 -9.16
N GLU A 304 -28.02 5.61 -9.02
CA GLU A 304 -28.76 4.78 -9.98
C GLU A 304 -30.26 5.13 -10.03
N ARG A 305 -30.84 5.51 -8.89
CA ARG A 305 -32.23 5.93 -8.80
C ARG A 305 -32.46 7.37 -9.28
N GLU A 306 -31.49 8.26 -9.08
CA GLU A 306 -31.63 9.70 -9.39
C GLU A 306 -31.36 10.02 -10.88
N GLY A 307 -30.50 9.25 -11.56
CA GLY A 307 -30.15 9.46 -12.96
C GLY A 307 -29.39 10.78 -13.23
N THR A 308 -29.07 11.06 -14.50
CA THR A 308 -28.47 12.33 -14.93
C THR A 308 -29.57 13.34 -15.28
N ARG A 309 -30.27 13.87 -14.28
CA ARG A 309 -31.32 14.88 -14.53
C ARG A 309 -30.68 16.23 -14.91
N GLY A 310 -30.61 16.52 -16.21
CA GLY A 310 -30.51 17.88 -16.76
C GLY A 310 -29.17 18.62 -16.61
N LEU A 311 -28.10 17.99 -16.11
CA LEU A 311 -26.78 18.62 -15.97
C LEU A 311 -26.04 18.70 -17.31
N SER A 312 -25.44 19.85 -17.59
CA SER A 312 -24.59 20.07 -18.77
C SER A 312 -23.24 19.35 -18.67
N ASP A 313 -22.57 19.13 -19.81
CA ASP A 313 -21.26 18.45 -19.85
C ASP A 313 -20.16 19.21 -19.07
N GLN A 314 -20.27 20.54 -18.94
CA GLN A 314 -19.37 21.36 -18.10
C GLN A 314 -19.65 21.17 -16.61
N GLU A 315 -20.92 21.17 -16.18
CA GLU A 315 -21.28 20.95 -14.77
C GLU A 315 -20.92 19.54 -14.31
N LEU A 316 -21.06 18.54 -15.20
CA LEU A 316 -20.61 17.17 -14.93
C LEU A 316 -19.10 17.07 -14.77
N SER A 317 -18.32 17.88 -15.52
CA SER A 317 -16.86 17.95 -15.39
C SER A 317 -16.45 18.59 -14.06
N GLU A 318 -17.11 19.69 -13.69
CA GLU A 318 -16.84 20.39 -12.42
C GLU A 318 -17.21 19.57 -11.18
N LEU A 319 -18.24 18.73 -11.27
CA LEU A 319 -18.67 17.84 -10.18
C LEU A 319 -17.68 16.68 -9.93
N GLY A 320 -16.85 16.29 -10.92
CA GLY A 320 -15.84 15.25 -10.76
C GLY A 320 -16.40 13.93 -10.21
N ASP A 321 -15.95 13.53 -9.02
CA ASP A 321 -16.35 12.28 -8.33
C ASP A 321 -17.74 12.38 -7.71
N LYS A 322 -18.21 13.60 -7.45
CA LYS A 322 -19.57 13.89 -7.01
C LYS A 322 -20.59 13.76 -8.13
N ALA A 323 -20.16 13.68 -9.39
CA ALA A 323 -21.05 13.56 -10.55
C ALA A 323 -21.94 12.31 -10.47
N PRO A 324 -23.22 12.38 -10.86
CA PRO A 324 -24.12 11.23 -10.91
C PRO A 324 -23.65 10.13 -11.87
N THR A 325 -22.86 10.50 -12.88
CA THR A 325 -22.23 9.60 -13.87
C THR A 325 -21.05 8.82 -13.30
N PHE A 326 -20.42 9.30 -12.23
CA PHE A 326 -19.28 8.64 -11.60
C PHE A 326 -19.74 7.50 -10.70
N ARG A 327 -19.21 6.31 -10.92
CA ARG A 327 -19.51 5.10 -10.12
C ARG A 327 -18.31 4.78 -9.25
N TYR A 328 -18.52 4.75 -7.94
CA TYR A 328 -17.47 4.33 -7.02
C TYR A 328 -17.16 2.86 -7.23
N THR A 329 -15.87 2.55 -7.33
CA THR A 329 -15.39 1.16 -7.40
C THR A 329 -15.55 0.54 -6.02
N LEU A 330 -16.32 -0.55 -5.96
CA LEU A 330 -16.48 -1.35 -4.75
C LEU A 330 -15.24 -2.17 -4.52
#